data_AF-A0A527ZAZ4-F1
#
_entry.id   AF-A0A527ZAZ4-F1
#
_cell.length_a   1.000
_cell.length_b   1.000
_cell.length_c   1.000
_cell.angle_alpha   90.00
_cell.angle_beta   90.00
_cell.angle_gamma   90.00
#
_symmetry.space_group_name_H-M   'P 1'
#
loop_
_entity.id
_entity.type
_entity.pdbx_description
1 polymer ?
#
loop_
_entity_poly.entity_id
_entity_poly.type
_entity_poly.pdbx_seq_one_letter_code
_entity_poly.pdbx_strand_id
1 'polypeptide(L)'
;VPDAHDVAKRHAPSMLTTDLALRFDPAYEKISRRFHQNPDQFADAFARAWYKLTHRDMGPIVRYLGPLVPKEELPWQDPIPAVDHVLVDELDVAALKAKILATGLSVPQLVSTAWASASTFRGSDKRGGANGARIRLAPQKDWDVNQPAQLAKVLEKLEAIRKEFNTSQSGDKKVSLADLIVIGGGAAIEKAARDAGNDVKVPFTPGRMDASQEQTDV
;
A
#
# COMPACT_ATOMS: atom_id res chain seq x y z
N VAL A 1 1.05 44.61 -16.40
CA VAL A 1 0.31 43.42 -16.88
C VAL A 1 -0.65 43.88 -17.98
N PRO A 2 -0.70 43.23 -19.16
CA PRO A 2 -1.68 43.56 -20.19
C PRO A 2 -3.10 43.40 -19.66
N ASP A 3 -4.03 44.23 -20.12
CA ASP A 3 -5.46 44.01 -19.85
C ASP A 3 -5.96 42.76 -20.60
N ALA A 4 -6.96 42.08 -20.03
CA ALA A 4 -7.47 40.82 -20.56
C ALA A 4 -8.28 40.99 -21.86
N HIS A 5 -8.82 42.18 -22.11
CA HIS A 5 -9.73 42.44 -23.22
C HIS A 5 -9.32 43.67 -24.06
N ASP A 6 -8.60 44.63 -23.48
CA ASP A 6 -8.17 45.85 -24.16
C ASP A 6 -6.65 45.87 -24.42
N VAL A 7 -6.26 45.71 -25.69
CA VAL A 7 -4.85 45.69 -26.09
C VAL A 7 -4.09 46.99 -25.82
N ALA A 8 -4.79 48.12 -25.65
CA ALA A 8 -4.19 49.41 -25.37
C ALA A 8 -3.98 49.65 -23.85
N LYS A 9 -4.62 48.86 -22.98
CA LYS A 9 -4.62 49.07 -21.53
C LYS A 9 -3.63 48.19 -20.79
N ARG A 10 -3.05 48.72 -19.71
CA ARG A 10 -2.16 48.00 -18.79
C ARG A 10 -2.47 48.27 -17.32
N HIS A 11 -2.18 47.28 -16.48
CA HIS A 11 -2.39 47.28 -15.04
C HIS A 11 -1.10 47.10 -14.25
N ALA A 12 -1.05 47.62 -13.03
CA ALA A 12 -0.02 47.30 -12.06
C ALA A 12 -0.11 45.81 -11.63
N PRO A 13 1.01 45.12 -11.36
CA PRO A 13 0.96 43.80 -10.75
C PRO A 13 0.25 43.87 -9.39
N SER A 14 -0.59 42.87 -9.11
CA SER A 14 -1.26 42.69 -7.83
C SER A 14 -1.00 41.26 -7.33
N MET A 15 -1.14 41.06 -6.02
CA MET A 15 -0.91 39.79 -5.33
C MET A 15 -2.01 39.57 -4.31
N LEU A 16 -2.43 38.32 -4.13
CA LEU A 16 -3.35 37.93 -3.07
C LEU A 16 -2.60 37.78 -1.74
N THR A 17 -3.36 37.78 -0.63
CA THR A 17 -2.81 37.46 0.69
C THR A 17 -2.11 36.10 0.71
N THR A 18 -2.66 35.11 0.02
CA THR A 18 -2.07 33.76 -0.10
C THR A 18 -0.77 33.74 -0.91
N ASP A 19 -0.64 34.61 -1.93
CA ASP A 19 0.60 34.72 -2.71
C ASP A 19 1.71 35.33 -1.85
N LEU A 20 1.37 36.39 -1.11
CA LEU A 20 2.30 37.05 -0.20
C LEU A 20 2.74 36.14 0.95
N ALA A 21 1.89 35.22 1.41
CA ALA A 21 2.26 34.23 2.43
C ALA A 21 3.48 33.39 2.00
N LEU A 22 3.64 33.08 0.71
CA LEU A 22 4.79 32.33 0.18
C LEU A 22 6.12 33.11 0.26
N ARG A 23 6.07 34.41 0.56
CA ARG A 23 7.24 35.28 0.76
C ARG A 23 7.46 35.63 2.22
N PHE A 24 6.39 35.78 3.01
CA PHE A 24 6.50 36.28 4.38
C PHE A 24 6.54 35.18 5.45
N ASP A 25 6.07 33.97 5.15
CA ASP A 25 6.30 32.82 6.02
C ASP A 25 7.78 32.37 5.96
N PRO A 26 8.49 32.21 7.10
CA PRO A 26 9.92 31.88 7.09
C PRO A 26 10.30 30.53 6.45
N ALA A 27 9.37 29.56 6.40
CA ALA A 27 9.61 28.27 5.76
C ALA A 27 9.34 28.36 4.25
N TYR A 28 8.21 28.94 3.84
CA TYR A 28 7.89 29.12 2.42
C TYR A 28 8.83 30.10 1.74
N GLU A 29 9.30 31.14 2.41
CA GLU A 29 10.24 32.12 1.85
C GLU A 29 11.51 31.45 1.33
N LYS A 30 12.07 30.51 2.10
CA LYS A 30 13.27 29.76 1.70
C LYS A 30 13.02 28.94 0.44
N ILE A 31 11.85 28.31 0.33
CA ILE A 31 11.44 27.52 -0.83
C ILE A 31 11.24 28.44 -2.04
N SER A 32 10.46 29.51 -1.88
CA SER A 32 10.19 30.52 -2.92
C SER A 32 11.48 31.18 -3.43
N ARG A 33 12.41 31.51 -2.53
CA ARG A 33 13.70 32.09 -2.89
C ARG A 33 14.55 31.10 -3.69
N ARG A 34 14.59 29.82 -3.29
CA ARG A 34 15.27 28.76 -4.04
C ARG A 34 14.67 28.60 -5.44
N PHE A 35 13.34 28.55 -5.56
CA PHE A 35 12.65 28.44 -6.84
C PHE A 35 12.82 29.67 -7.73
N HIS A 36 12.85 30.87 -7.14
CA HIS A 36 13.16 32.09 -7.88
C HIS A 36 14.58 32.08 -8.46
N GLN A 37 15.55 31.56 -7.70
CA GLN A 37 16.95 31.45 -8.12
C GLN A 37 17.22 30.25 -9.03
N ASN A 38 16.39 29.21 -8.99
CA ASN A 38 16.54 27.96 -9.74
C ASN A 38 15.19 27.56 -10.39
N PRO A 39 14.82 28.20 -11.53
CA PRO A 39 13.51 27.99 -12.15
C PRO A 39 13.27 26.57 -12.67
N ASP A 40 14.33 25.83 -12.98
CA ASP A 40 14.29 24.42 -13.37
C ASP A 40 13.78 23.53 -12.22
N GLN A 41 14.25 23.78 -10.99
CA GLN A 41 13.76 23.07 -9.80
C GLN A 41 12.30 23.40 -9.51
N PHE A 42 11.86 24.63 -9.80
CA PHE A 42 10.45 25.00 -9.68
C PHE A 42 9.60 24.24 -10.69
N ALA A 43 10.03 24.16 -11.94
CA ALA A 43 9.31 23.46 -12.99
C ALA A 43 9.15 21.96 -12.69
N ASP A 44 10.22 21.28 -12.25
CA ASP A 44 10.15 19.86 -11.85
C ASP A 44 9.22 19.66 -10.63
N ALA A 45 9.39 20.45 -9.58
CA ALA A 45 8.54 20.35 -8.39
C ALA A 45 7.06 20.61 -8.70
N PHE A 46 6.77 21.62 -9.53
CA PHE A 46 5.40 21.94 -9.95
C PHE A 46 4.81 20.82 -10.80
N ALA A 47 5.54 20.27 -11.76
CA ALA A 47 5.08 19.16 -12.58
C ALA A 47 4.76 17.91 -11.74
N ARG A 48 5.65 17.55 -10.80
CA ARG A 48 5.45 16.42 -9.88
C ARG A 48 4.28 16.65 -8.92
N ALA A 49 4.15 17.86 -8.38
CA ALA A 49 3.04 18.24 -7.50
C ALA A 49 1.70 18.23 -8.22
N TRP A 50 1.65 18.74 -9.46
CA TRP A 50 0.46 18.71 -10.31
C TRP A 50 0.04 17.29 -10.65
N TYR A 51 1.00 16.42 -11.01
CA TYR A 51 0.75 15.01 -11.25
C TYR A 51 0.18 14.33 -10.01
N LYS A 52 0.82 14.49 -8.85
CA LYS A 52 0.31 13.97 -7.56
C LYS A 52 -1.09 14.51 -7.25
N LEU A 53 -1.34 15.81 -7.40
CA LEU A 53 -2.63 16.44 -7.12
C LEU A 53 -3.76 15.77 -7.90
N THR A 54 -3.52 15.49 -9.19
CA THR A 54 -4.51 14.99 -10.14
C THR A 54 -4.64 13.46 -10.15
N HIS A 55 -3.80 12.74 -9.42
CA HIS A 55 -3.77 11.27 -9.42
C HIS A 55 -3.76 10.62 -8.02
N ARG A 56 -3.64 11.40 -6.93
CA ARG A 56 -3.53 10.89 -5.56
C ARG A 56 -4.70 10.01 -5.09
N ASP A 57 -5.86 10.11 -5.74
CA ASP A 57 -7.07 9.33 -5.46
C ASP A 57 -7.35 8.20 -6.47
N MET A 58 -6.41 7.98 -7.39
CA MET A 58 -6.45 6.85 -8.32
C MET A 58 -5.92 5.54 -7.70
N GLY A 59 -5.38 5.55 -6.48
CA GLY A 59 -4.84 4.36 -5.83
C GLY A 59 -3.61 3.77 -6.53
N PRO A 60 -3.39 2.45 -6.46
CA PRO A 60 -2.19 1.80 -6.99
C PRO A 60 -2.00 2.00 -8.51
N ILE A 61 -0.74 2.05 -8.94
CA ILE A 61 -0.36 2.33 -10.34
C ILE A 61 -0.95 1.34 -11.35
N VAL A 62 -1.27 0.11 -10.94
CA VAL A 62 -1.93 -0.90 -11.80
C VAL A 62 -3.30 -0.45 -12.32
N ARG A 63 -3.89 0.61 -11.74
CA ARG A 63 -5.14 1.21 -12.20
C ARG A 63 -4.96 2.28 -13.29
N TYR A 64 -3.73 2.68 -13.57
CA TYR A 64 -3.44 3.79 -14.47
C TYR A 64 -3.40 3.25 -15.90
N LEU A 65 -4.06 3.93 -16.83
CA LEU A 65 -4.24 3.47 -18.20
C LEU A 65 -3.74 4.53 -19.18
N GLY A 66 -3.23 4.08 -20.33
CA GLY A 66 -2.81 4.94 -21.44
C GLY A 66 -1.29 5.05 -21.61
N PRO A 67 -0.83 5.57 -22.75
CA PRO A 67 0.58 5.53 -23.13
C PRO A 67 1.46 6.54 -22.40
N LEU A 68 0.87 7.49 -21.67
CA LEU A 68 1.58 8.59 -21.00
C LEU A 68 1.75 8.38 -19.49
N VAL A 69 1.42 7.19 -18.96
CA VAL A 69 1.67 6.87 -17.55
C VAL A 69 3.18 6.90 -17.31
N PRO A 70 3.67 7.75 -16.38
CA PRO A 70 5.08 7.79 -16.02
C PRO A 70 5.56 6.42 -15.51
N LYS A 71 6.80 6.07 -15.86
CA LYS A 71 7.43 4.81 -15.42
C LYS A 71 8.10 4.90 -14.05
N GLU A 72 8.24 6.12 -13.52
CA GLU A 72 8.80 6.35 -12.19
C GLU A 72 7.78 5.89 -11.13
N GLU A 73 8.21 5.04 -10.21
CA GLU A 73 7.41 4.71 -9.03
C GLU A 73 7.49 5.85 -8.03
N LEU A 74 6.32 6.36 -7.62
CA LEU A 74 6.24 7.46 -6.67
C LEU A 74 5.75 6.93 -5.31
N PRO A 75 6.43 7.24 -4.19
CA PRO A 75 6.09 6.68 -2.88
C PRO A 75 4.62 6.88 -2.46
N TRP A 76 4.03 8.02 -2.81
CA TRP A 76 2.62 8.32 -2.49
C TRP A 76 1.60 7.42 -3.19
N GLN A 77 2.02 6.63 -4.19
CA GLN A 77 1.19 5.63 -4.86
C GLN A 77 1.13 4.29 -4.08
N ASP A 78 1.81 4.20 -2.93
CA ASP A 78 1.97 2.98 -2.13
C ASP A 78 2.40 1.77 -3.00
N PRO A 79 3.54 1.85 -3.72
CA PRO A 79 3.93 0.87 -4.72
C PRO A 79 4.04 -0.53 -4.15
N ILE A 80 3.78 -1.54 -4.99
CA ILE A 80 3.87 -2.95 -4.63
C ILE A 80 4.80 -3.60 -5.65
N PRO A 81 5.84 -4.36 -5.21
CA PRO A 81 6.72 -5.06 -6.13
C PRO A 81 5.93 -5.95 -7.08
N ALA A 82 6.38 -6.03 -8.34
CA ALA A 82 5.81 -6.96 -9.30
C ALA A 82 6.03 -8.41 -8.84
N VAL A 83 5.10 -9.30 -9.22
CA VAL A 83 5.28 -10.75 -9.05
C VAL A 83 6.43 -11.20 -9.95
N ASP A 84 7.45 -11.83 -9.36
CA ASP A 84 8.67 -12.29 -10.04
C ASP A 84 8.90 -13.80 -9.93
N HIS A 85 7.87 -14.54 -9.49
CA HIS A 85 7.97 -15.94 -9.15
C HIS A 85 6.70 -16.71 -9.55
N VAL A 86 6.78 -18.04 -9.56
CA VAL A 86 5.60 -18.89 -9.82
C VAL A 86 4.67 -18.82 -8.60
N LEU A 87 3.37 -18.64 -8.84
CA LEU A 87 2.36 -18.58 -7.78
C LEU A 87 1.99 -19.98 -7.29
N VAL A 88 1.52 -20.03 -6.04
CA VAL A 88 0.93 -21.22 -5.44
C VAL A 88 -0.36 -21.62 -6.16
N ASP A 89 -0.60 -22.92 -6.27
CA ASP A 89 -1.83 -23.50 -6.83
C ASP A 89 -2.82 -23.92 -5.71
N GLU A 90 -3.95 -24.52 -6.08
CA GLU A 90 -4.98 -24.93 -5.12
C GLU A 90 -4.50 -25.97 -4.11
N LEU A 91 -3.61 -26.89 -4.52
CA LEU A 91 -3.09 -27.95 -3.64
C LEU A 91 -2.12 -27.35 -2.61
N ASP A 92 -1.26 -26.43 -3.05
CA ASP A 92 -0.37 -25.69 -2.16
C ASP A 92 -1.18 -24.89 -1.13
N VAL A 93 -2.23 -24.19 -1.58
CA VAL A 93 -3.09 -23.39 -0.69
C VAL A 93 -3.76 -24.29 0.35
N ALA A 94 -4.27 -25.46 -0.05
CA ALA A 94 -4.86 -26.42 0.90
C ALA A 94 -3.83 -26.90 1.94
N ALA A 95 -2.62 -27.24 1.51
CA ALA A 95 -1.53 -27.65 2.39
C ALA A 95 -1.11 -26.53 3.36
N LEU A 96 -1.00 -25.29 2.86
CA LEU A 96 -0.68 -24.11 3.66
C LEU A 96 -1.77 -23.83 4.71
N LYS A 97 -3.06 -23.93 4.35
CA LYS A 97 -4.16 -23.80 5.32
C LYS A 97 -4.05 -24.82 6.44
N ALA A 98 -3.82 -26.10 6.10
CA ALA A 98 -3.65 -27.16 7.10
C ALA A 98 -2.47 -26.88 8.04
N LYS A 99 -1.34 -26.45 7.47
CA LYS A 99 -0.13 -26.12 8.22
C LYS A 99 -0.31 -24.91 9.13
N ILE A 100 -1.00 -23.86 8.67
CA ILE A 100 -1.36 -22.69 9.49
C ILE A 100 -2.21 -23.12 10.69
N LEU A 101 -3.24 -23.95 10.48
CA LEU A 101 -4.09 -24.44 11.57
C LEU A 101 -3.32 -25.32 12.56
N ALA A 102 -2.32 -26.06 12.10
CA ALA A 102 -1.46 -26.89 12.96
C ALA A 102 -0.48 -26.08 13.84
N THR A 103 -0.31 -24.78 13.61
CA THR A 103 0.60 -23.94 14.43
C THR A 103 0.11 -23.66 15.85
N GLY A 104 -1.16 -23.96 16.15
CA GLY A 104 -1.80 -23.62 17.42
C GLY A 104 -2.27 -22.17 17.52
N LEU A 105 -2.19 -21.39 16.44
CA LEU A 105 -2.86 -20.09 16.35
C LEU A 105 -4.38 -20.28 16.43
N SER A 106 -5.04 -19.47 17.24
CA SER A 106 -6.49 -19.57 17.42
C SER A 106 -7.24 -18.99 16.22
N VAL A 107 -8.50 -19.41 16.04
CA VAL A 107 -9.41 -18.83 15.03
C VAL A 107 -9.49 -17.29 15.18
N PRO A 108 -9.71 -16.72 16.38
CA PRO A 108 -9.72 -15.27 16.57
C PRO A 108 -8.42 -14.58 16.14
N GLN A 109 -7.25 -15.17 16.39
CA GLN A 109 -5.96 -14.58 16.02
C GLN A 109 -5.79 -14.48 14.51
N LEU A 110 -6.11 -15.56 13.79
CA LEU A 110 -6.01 -15.62 12.34
C LEU A 110 -7.02 -14.70 11.66
N VAL A 111 -8.29 -14.71 12.11
CA VAL A 111 -9.34 -13.84 11.58
C VAL A 111 -9.00 -12.37 11.85
N SER A 112 -8.60 -12.01 13.07
CA SER A 112 -8.29 -10.62 13.42
C SER A 112 -7.07 -10.08 12.67
N THR A 113 -6.05 -10.91 12.44
CA THR A 113 -4.85 -10.51 11.68
C THR A 113 -5.18 -10.30 10.20
N ALA A 114 -5.96 -11.21 9.60
CA ALA A 114 -6.41 -11.04 8.23
C ALA A 114 -7.32 -9.81 8.07
N TRP A 115 -8.22 -9.58 9.02
CA TRP A 115 -9.07 -8.39 9.07
C TRP A 115 -8.24 -7.12 9.17
N ALA A 116 -7.34 -7.01 10.16
CA ALA A 116 -6.47 -5.85 10.36
C ALA A 116 -5.66 -5.52 9.11
N SER A 117 -5.23 -6.53 8.36
CA SER A 117 -4.51 -6.34 7.09
C SER A 117 -5.41 -5.79 5.99
N ALA A 118 -6.60 -6.38 5.81
CA ALA A 118 -7.50 -6.04 4.71
C ALA A 118 -8.36 -4.78 4.96
N SER A 119 -8.72 -4.49 6.21
CA SER A 119 -9.69 -3.45 6.57
C SER A 119 -9.16 -2.02 6.48
N THR A 120 -7.88 -1.86 6.16
CA THR A 120 -7.29 -0.55 5.84
C THR A 120 -7.72 -0.04 4.48
N PHE A 121 -8.27 -0.91 3.63
CA PHE A 121 -8.76 -0.52 2.31
C PHE A 121 -9.91 0.49 2.43
N ARG A 122 -9.83 1.55 1.61
CA ARG A 122 -10.89 2.55 1.49
C ARG A 122 -11.21 2.84 0.03
N GLY A 123 -12.49 2.72 -0.34
CA GLY A 123 -12.93 2.89 -1.73
C GLY A 123 -12.82 4.33 -2.26
N SER A 124 -12.72 5.32 -1.36
CA SER A 124 -12.64 6.74 -1.71
C SER A 124 -11.43 7.08 -2.57
N ASP A 125 -10.24 6.58 -2.20
CA ASP A 125 -8.98 6.81 -2.92
C ASP A 125 -8.24 5.51 -3.28
N LYS A 126 -8.83 4.35 -2.92
CA LYS A 126 -8.34 2.99 -3.23
C LYS A 126 -6.99 2.66 -2.60
N ARG A 127 -6.60 3.38 -1.54
CA ARG A 127 -5.45 3.04 -0.71
C ARG A 127 -5.79 1.94 0.29
N GLY A 128 -4.75 1.36 0.88
CA GLY A 128 -4.84 0.30 1.89
C GLY A 128 -5.16 -1.08 1.30
N GLY A 129 -5.56 -1.98 2.18
CA GLY A 129 -5.82 -3.39 1.88
C GLY A 129 -4.63 -4.29 2.17
N ALA A 130 -4.84 -5.60 2.00
CA ALA A 130 -3.88 -6.62 2.43
C ALA A 130 -2.67 -6.79 1.50
N ASN A 131 -2.73 -6.29 0.25
CA ASN A 131 -1.61 -6.39 -0.69
C ASN A 131 -0.45 -5.49 -0.22
N GLY A 132 0.78 -5.99 -0.30
CA GLY A 132 1.96 -5.35 0.27
C GLY A 132 2.33 -5.83 1.68
N ALA A 133 1.43 -6.55 2.38
CA ALA A 133 1.61 -6.95 3.79
C ALA A 133 2.12 -5.80 4.68
N ARG A 134 1.62 -4.58 4.44
CA ARG A 134 2.05 -3.38 5.18
C ARG A 134 1.71 -3.43 6.66
N ILE A 135 0.82 -4.33 7.08
CA ILE A 135 0.55 -4.62 8.49
C ILE A 135 1.80 -5.03 9.28
N ARG A 136 2.83 -5.59 8.63
CA ARG A 136 4.10 -5.95 9.28
C ARG A 136 5.09 -4.78 9.39
N LEU A 137 4.78 -3.64 8.75
CA LEU A 137 5.65 -2.48 8.61
C LEU A 137 5.18 -1.33 9.53
N ALA A 138 6.06 -0.36 9.76
CA ALA A 138 5.65 0.88 10.40
C ALA A 138 4.79 1.73 9.44
N PRO A 139 3.73 2.39 9.92
CA PRO A 139 3.28 2.44 11.32
C PRO A 139 2.29 1.32 11.72
N GLN A 140 1.78 0.53 10.78
CA GLN A 140 0.64 -0.37 11.02
C GLN A 140 0.90 -1.43 12.08
N LYS A 141 2.14 -1.96 12.16
CA LYS A 141 2.53 -2.96 13.16
C LYS A 141 2.41 -2.45 14.60
N ASP A 142 2.43 -1.13 14.79
CA ASP A 142 2.43 -0.46 16.10
C ASP A 142 1.09 0.22 16.42
N TRP A 143 0.08 0.13 15.54
CA TRP A 143 -1.25 0.68 15.84
C TRP A 143 -1.91 -0.11 16.97
N ASP A 144 -2.39 0.58 18.00
CA ASP A 144 -3.04 -0.03 19.17
C ASP A 144 -4.19 -0.98 18.78
N VAL A 145 -4.99 -0.59 17.78
CA VAL A 145 -6.12 -1.39 17.27
C VAL A 145 -5.69 -2.75 16.70
N ASN A 146 -4.44 -2.85 16.24
CA ASN A 146 -3.87 -4.07 15.68
C ASN A 146 -3.28 -5.00 16.76
N GLN A 147 -3.31 -4.62 18.04
CA GLN A 147 -2.79 -5.40 19.16
C GLN A 147 -1.35 -5.87 18.92
N PRO A 148 -0.35 -4.96 18.92
CA PRO A 148 1.00 -5.22 18.40
C PRO A 148 1.66 -6.50 18.91
N ALA A 149 1.53 -6.83 20.20
CA ALA A 149 2.09 -8.04 20.80
C ALA A 149 1.45 -9.33 20.23
N GLN A 150 0.12 -9.34 20.04
CA GLN A 150 -0.57 -10.47 19.43
C GLN A 150 -0.24 -10.57 17.94
N LEU A 151 -0.25 -9.44 17.23
CA LEU A 151 0.07 -9.38 15.81
C LEU A 151 1.48 -9.92 15.55
N ALA A 152 2.48 -9.49 16.33
CA ALA A 152 3.86 -9.94 16.21
C ALA A 152 3.97 -11.47 16.31
N LYS A 153 3.28 -12.08 17.29
CA LYS A 153 3.24 -13.54 17.45
C LYS A 153 2.64 -14.26 16.25
N VAL A 154 1.56 -13.72 15.68
CA VAL A 154 0.92 -14.30 14.48
C VAL A 154 1.84 -14.18 13.28
N LEU A 155 2.39 -12.99 13.02
CA LEU A 155 3.29 -12.74 11.89
C LEU A 155 4.56 -13.57 11.97
N GLU A 156 5.13 -13.79 13.15
CA GLU A 156 6.30 -14.65 13.34
C GLU A 156 6.02 -16.10 12.89
N LYS A 157 4.85 -16.65 13.27
CA LYS A 157 4.44 -18.01 12.86
C LYS A 157 4.16 -18.11 11.37
N LEU A 158 3.50 -17.11 10.79
CA LEU A 158 3.23 -17.08 9.35
C LEU A 158 4.53 -16.92 8.55
N GLU A 159 5.48 -16.11 9.01
CA GLU A 159 6.79 -15.95 8.38
C GLU A 159 7.64 -17.23 8.46
N ALA A 160 7.57 -17.97 9.57
CA ALA A 160 8.21 -19.28 9.67
C ALA A 160 7.66 -20.27 8.63
N ILE A 161 6.33 -20.33 8.48
CA ILE A 161 5.68 -21.17 7.46
C ILE A 161 6.09 -20.73 6.05
N ARG A 162 6.13 -19.42 5.80
CA ARG A 162 6.56 -18.84 4.53
C ARG A 162 7.97 -19.29 4.15
N LYS A 163 8.92 -19.12 5.07
CA LYS A 163 10.32 -19.49 4.87
C LYS A 163 10.44 -20.98 4.57
N GLU A 164 9.80 -21.82 5.38
CA GLU A 164 9.84 -23.27 5.17
C GLU A 164 9.25 -23.67 3.82
N PHE A 165 8.07 -23.14 3.45
CA PHE A 165 7.45 -23.42 2.15
C PHE A 165 8.34 -22.98 1.00
N ASN A 166 8.87 -21.75 1.04
CA ASN A 166 9.68 -21.20 -0.05
C ASN A 166 11.03 -21.93 -0.18
N THR A 167 11.65 -22.36 0.92
CA THR A 167 12.89 -23.15 0.89
C THR A 167 12.67 -24.60 0.47
N SER A 168 11.47 -25.17 0.69
CA SER A 168 11.17 -26.55 0.29
C SER A 168 10.82 -26.70 -1.19
N GLN A 169 10.60 -25.60 -1.92
CA GLN A 169 10.30 -25.67 -3.34
C GLN A 169 11.55 -26.01 -4.15
N SER A 170 11.41 -26.93 -5.11
CA SER A 170 12.47 -27.31 -6.05
C SER A 170 12.58 -26.39 -7.27
N GLY A 171 11.66 -25.42 -7.42
CA GLY A 171 11.67 -24.40 -8.48
C GLY A 171 11.28 -23.03 -7.94
N ASP A 172 10.98 -22.09 -8.84
CA ASP A 172 10.71 -20.68 -8.48
C ASP A 172 9.33 -20.43 -7.85
N LYS A 173 8.66 -21.47 -7.35
CA LYS A 173 7.36 -21.30 -6.69
C LYS A 173 7.58 -20.68 -5.31
N LYS A 174 6.83 -19.63 -5.00
CA LYS A 174 6.88 -18.96 -3.68
C LYS A 174 5.51 -18.47 -3.25
N VAL A 175 5.37 -18.22 -1.95
CA VAL A 175 4.24 -17.52 -1.35
C VAL A 175 4.72 -16.27 -0.61
N SER A 176 3.96 -15.18 -0.75
CA SER A 176 4.17 -13.93 -0.02
C SER A 176 3.58 -14.01 1.38
N LEU A 177 4.07 -13.16 2.30
CA LEU A 177 3.43 -13.02 3.60
C LEU A 177 2.03 -12.41 3.47
N ALA A 178 1.85 -11.49 2.52
CA ALA A 178 0.55 -10.89 2.19
C ALA A 178 -0.50 -11.95 1.87
N ASP A 179 -0.15 -12.94 1.04
CA ASP A 179 -1.05 -14.06 0.75
C ASP A 179 -1.22 -14.99 1.96
N LEU A 180 -0.17 -15.31 2.71
CA LEU A 180 -0.29 -16.17 3.90
C LEU A 180 -1.20 -15.60 4.99
N ILE A 181 -1.19 -14.28 5.19
CA ILE A 181 -2.12 -13.62 6.12
C ILE A 181 -3.58 -13.88 5.69
N VAL A 182 -3.88 -13.74 4.39
CA VAL A 182 -5.23 -13.95 3.84
C VAL A 182 -5.60 -15.44 3.83
N ILE A 183 -4.67 -16.34 3.46
CA ILE A 183 -4.84 -17.79 3.54
C ILE A 183 -5.16 -18.20 4.99
N GLY A 184 -4.44 -17.64 5.97
CA GLY A 184 -4.67 -17.92 7.39
C GLY A 184 -6.06 -17.48 7.85
N GLY A 185 -6.51 -16.29 7.45
CA GLY A 185 -7.88 -15.83 7.70
C GLY A 185 -8.94 -16.75 7.09
N GLY A 186 -8.74 -17.15 5.82
CA GLY A 186 -9.63 -18.11 5.15
C GLY A 186 -9.67 -19.47 5.85
N ALA A 187 -8.51 -20.02 6.23
CA ALA A 187 -8.41 -21.28 6.96
C ALA A 187 -9.17 -21.24 8.29
N ALA A 188 -9.10 -20.10 8.99
CA ALA A 188 -9.77 -19.90 10.26
C ALA A 188 -11.30 -19.81 10.11
N ILE A 189 -11.79 -19.16 9.06
CA ILE A 189 -13.22 -19.12 8.72
C ILE A 189 -13.73 -20.53 8.39
N GLU A 190 -13.01 -21.28 7.55
CA GLU A 190 -13.36 -22.66 7.21
C GLU A 190 -13.34 -23.58 8.43
N LYS A 191 -12.38 -23.39 9.36
CA LYS A 191 -12.36 -24.11 10.62
C LYS A 191 -13.58 -23.76 11.49
N ALA A 192 -13.87 -22.47 11.66
CA ALA A 192 -14.99 -22.02 12.49
C ALA A 192 -16.34 -22.56 11.97
N ALA A 193 -16.54 -22.55 10.66
CA ALA A 193 -17.72 -23.13 10.03
C ALA A 193 -17.82 -24.65 10.30
N ARG A 194 -16.71 -25.39 10.13
CA ARG A 194 -16.65 -26.84 10.40
C ARG A 194 -16.91 -27.18 11.86
N ASP A 195 -16.37 -26.40 12.79
CA ASP A 195 -16.63 -26.55 14.23
C ASP A 195 -18.14 -26.37 14.55
N ALA A 196 -18.85 -25.59 13.73
CA ALA A 196 -20.31 -25.39 13.79
C ALA A 196 -21.11 -26.39 12.91
N GLY A 197 -20.47 -27.43 12.37
CA GLY A 197 -21.12 -28.46 11.55
C GLY A 197 -21.37 -28.08 10.09
N ASN A 198 -20.72 -27.04 9.57
CA ASN A 198 -20.87 -26.58 8.19
C ASN A 198 -19.58 -26.77 7.40
N ASP A 199 -19.66 -27.42 6.24
CA ASP A 199 -18.53 -27.53 5.33
C ASP A 199 -18.57 -26.39 4.30
N VAL A 200 -17.56 -25.52 4.34
CA VAL A 200 -17.45 -24.36 3.45
C VAL A 200 -16.04 -24.26 2.90
N LYS A 201 -15.92 -23.84 1.64
CA LYS A 201 -14.65 -23.50 1.00
C LYS A 201 -14.60 -21.99 0.79
N VAL A 202 -13.68 -21.31 1.45
CA VAL A 202 -13.42 -19.88 1.27
C VAL A 202 -12.54 -19.70 0.03
N PRO A 203 -13.01 -18.96 -1.00
CA PRO A 203 -12.24 -18.68 -2.19
C PRO A 203 -10.94 -17.94 -1.86
N PHE A 204 -9.89 -18.23 -2.63
CA PHE A 204 -8.61 -17.57 -2.50
C PHE A 204 -7.98 -17.36 -3.88
N THR A 205 -7.40 -16.18 -4.08
CA THR A 205 -6.66 -15.83 -5.30
C THR A 205 -5.26 -15.37 -4.88
N PRO A 206 -4.19 -16.08 -5.30
CA PRO A 206 -2.81 -15.69 -5.01
C PRO A 206 -2.36 -14.52 -5.88
N GLY A 207 -1.20 -13.97 -5.55
CA GLY A 207 -0.54 -12.92 -6.32
C GLY A 207 -0.39 -11.60 -5.57
N ARG A 208 -0.69 -11.56 -4.26
CA ARG A 208 -0.25 -10.44 -3.43
C ARG A 208 1.26 -10.52 -3.25
N MET A 209 1.90 -9.37 -3.15
CA MET A 209 3.35 -9.27 -2.92
C MET A 209 3.63 -8.54 -1.62
N ASP A 210 4.87 -8.62 -1.16
CA ASP A 210 5.32 -8.01 0.09
C ASP A 210 6.08 -6.70 -0.20
N ALA A 211 5.50 -5.55 0.14
CA ALA A 211 6.16 -4.25 0.00
C ALA A 211 7.26 -4.07 1.06
N SER A 212 8.29 -3.25 0.79
CA SER A 212 9.32 -2.90 1.76
C SER A 212 8.94 -1.66 2.59
N GLN A 213 9.74 -1.35 3.62
CA GLN A 213 9.53 -0.15 4.44
C GLN A 213 9.77 1.12 3.62
N GLU A 214 10.73 1.10 2.69
CA GLU A 214 11.07 2.20 1.78
C GLU A 214 9.95 2.46 0.75
N GLN A 215 9.12 1.45 0.48
CA GLN A 215 7.93 1.55 -0.37
C GLN A 215 6.68 1.98 0.41
N THR A 216 6.82 2.37 1.67
CA THR A 216 5.72 2.86 2.50
C THR A 216 5.91 4.36 2.73
N ASP A 217 4.89 5.15 2.36
CA ASP A 217 4.83 6.57 2.67
C ASP A 217 4.57 6.73 4.17
N VAL A 218 5.62 7.04 4.95
CA VAL A 218 5.59 7.23 6.41
C VAL A 218 5.76 8.71 6.75
#